data_AF-A0A7X8R5B0-F1
#
_entry.id   AF-A0A7X8R5B0-F1
#
_cell.length_a   1.000
_cell.length_b   1.000
_cell.length_c   1.000
_cell.angle_alpha   90.00
_cell.angle_beta   90.00
_cell.angle_gamma   90.00
#
_symmetry.space_group_name_H-M   'P 1'
#
loop_
_entity.id
_entity.type
_entity.pdbx_description
1 polymer ?
#
loop_
_entity_poly.entity_id
_entity_poly.type
_entity_poly.pdbx_seq_one_letter_code
_entity_poly.pdbx_strand_id
1 'polypeptide(L)'
;MQENPPLKRTVFSETAFSKIALILSELLKRSQARLVVFADMNGYPIVHRGDIKAQSLSALTALAAGSFAASGEIARLINNESRFRFIYQEGGVYHTYTCSVGDDYFLIVLFEKQVALGLIRLLTHQALLRISSYIRELQQTSEQAKSFLDYEFRGVLSRQLDDKLRARSGS
;
A
#
# COMPACT_ATOMS: atom_id res chain seq x y z
N MET A 1 9.21 18.82 19.07
CA MET A 1 9.73 17.87 18.06
C MET A 1 8.99 16.56 18.32
N GLN A 2 7.95 16.27 17.53
CA GLN A 2 7.09 15.11 17.73
C GLN A 2 7.76 13.96 16.98
N GLU A 3 8.26 12.95 17.69
CA GLU A 3 8.85 11.77 17.06
C GLU A 3 7.76 11.06 16.25
N ASN A 4 7.98 10.97 14.95
CA ASN A 4 7.12 10.20 14.07
C ASN A 4 7.37 8.72 14.41
N PRO A 5 6.35 7.96 14.85
CA PRO A 5 6.54 6.56 15.19
C PRO A 5 7.13 5.79 13.99
N PRO A 6 8.00 4.79 14.21
CA PRO A 6 8.57 4.02 13.12
C PRO A 6 7.42 3.41 12.30
N LEU A 7 7.42 3.71 11.01
CA LEU A 7 6.40 3.30 10.07
C LEU A 7 6.19 1.79 10.15
N LYS A 8 4.95 1.40 10.45
CA LYS A 8 4.55 0.02 10.67
C LYS A 8 4.70 -0.73 9.35
N ARG A 9 5.78 -1.50 9.21
CA ARG A 9 6.00 -2.36 8.04
C ARG A 9 4.89 -3.40 7.97
N THR A 10 3.93 -3.20 7.08
CA THR A 10 2.92 -4.22 6.80
C THR A 10 3.59 -5.36 6.05
N VAL A 11 3.80 -6.49 6.72
CA VAL A 11 4.22 -7.73 6.08
C VAL A 11 3.00 -8.30 5.38
N PHE A 12 3.01 -8.30 4.05
CA PHE A 12 1.97 -8.96 3.27
C PHE A 12 2.13 -10.48 3.39
N SER A 13 1.03 -11.18 3.68
CA SER A 13 1.00 -12.64 3.59
C SER A 13 1.20 -13.07 2.13
N GLU A 14 1.66 -14.30 1.94
CA GLU A 14 1.83 -14.88 0.59
C GLU A 14 0.53 -14.85 -0.22
N THR A 15 -0.61 -15.11 0.43
CA THR A 15 -1.94 -15.00 -0.17
C THR A 15 -2.23 -13.57 -0.63
N ALA A 16 -1.90 -12.58 0.20
CA ALA A 16 -2.14 -11.18 -0.13
C ALA A 16 -1.26 -10.69 -1.29
N PHE A 17 0.03 -11.07 -1.26
CA PHE A 17 0.94 -10.85 -2.37
C PHE A 17 0.38 -11.44 -3.66
N SER A 18 -0.04 -12.71 -3.63
CA SER A 18 -0.54 -13.44 -4.81
C SER A 18 -1.80 -12.82 -5.41
N LYS A 19 -2.76 -12.36 -4.58
CA LYS A 19 -3.98 -11.69 -5.04
C LYS A 19 -3.67 -10.35 -5.70
N ILE A 20 -2.81 -9.53 -5.11
CA ILE A 20 -2.40 -8.25 -5.70
C ILE A 20 -1.64 -8.50 -7.01
N ALA A 21 -0.73 -9.48 -7.02
CA ALA A 21 0.00 -9.93 -8.19
C ALA A 21 -0.91 -10.26 -9.38
N LEU A 22 -2.03 -10.95 -9.15
CA LEU A 22 -2.99 -11.29 -10.20
C LEU A 22 -3.67 -10.04 -10.78
N ILE A 23 -4.06 -9.09 -9.92
CA ILE A 23 -4.67 -7.82 -10.34
C ILE A 23 -3.67 -7.02 -11.20
N LEU A 24 -2.42 -6.95 -10.76
CA LEU A 24 -1.34 -6.26 -11.49
C LEU A 24 -1.04 -6.94 -12.83
N SER A 25 -1.06 -8.28 -12.90
CA SER A 25 -0.88 -9.02 -14.16
C SER A 25 -1.99 -8.71 -15.15
N GLU A 26 -3.23 -8.64 -14.69
CA GLU A 26 -4.37 -8.28 -15.54
C GLU A 26 -4.25 -6.83 -16.03
N LEU A 27 -3.89 -5.90 -15.15
CA LEU A 27 -3.66 -4.50 -15.51
C LEU A 27 -2.57 -4.40 -16.59
N LEU A 28 -1.39 -4.98 -16.35
CA LEU A 28 -0.27 -4.99 -17.29
C LEU A 28 -0.72 -5.47 -18.69
N LYS A 29 -1.43 -6.60 -18.73
CA LYS A 29 -1.90 -7.21 -19.99
C LYS A 29 -2.92 -6.33 -20.70
N ARG A 30 -3.95 -5.85 -20.00
CA ARG A 30 -5.05 -5.06 -20.60
C ARG A 30 -4.59 -3.67 -21.03
N SER A 31 -3.65 -3.09 -20.30
CA SER A 31 -3.14 -1.74 -20.59
C SER A 31 -1.98 -1.73 -21.57
N GLN A 32 -1.41 -2.90 -21.91
CA GLN A 32 -0.15 -3.02 -22.66
C GLN A 32 0.96 -2.18 -22.01
N ALA A 33 0.93 -2.06 -20.68
CA ALA A 33 1.97 -1.35 -19.95
C ALA A 33 3.26 -2.18 -19.97
N ARG A 34 4.40 -1.51 -19.84
CA ARG A 34 5.70 -2.16 -19.73
C ARG A 34 5.97 -2.66 -18.30
N LEU A 35 5.52 -1.89 -17.32
CA LEU A 35 5.73 -2.19 -15.90
C LEU A 35 4.57 -1.64 -15.07
N VAL A 36 4.13 -2.43 -14.09
CA VAL A 36 3.19 -2.01 -13.04
C VAL A 36 3.80 -2.36 -11.69
N VAL A 37 3.79 -1.42 -10.76
CA VAL A 37 4.36 -1.58 -9.43
C VAL A 37 3.37 -1.13 -8.37
N PHE A 38 3.13 -1.97 -7.38
CA PHE A 38 2.46 -1.63 -6.13
C PHE A 38 3.51 -1.53 -5.02
N ALA A 39 3.55 -0.38 -4.34
CA ALA A 39 4.57 -0.04 -3.36
C ALA A 39 3.95 0.72 -2.18
N ASP A 40 4.66 0.74 -1.04
CA ASP A 40 4.29 1.61 0.07
C ASP A 40 4.75 3.06 -0.16
N MET A 41 4.19 4.00 0.60
CA MET A 41 4.53 5.42 0.55
C MET A 41 5.99 5.75 0.93
N ASN A 42 6.74 4.77 1.45
CA ASN A 42 8.17 4.94 1.75
C ASN A 42 9.06 4.55 0.56
N GLY A 43 8.45 4.11 -0.54
CA GLY A 43 9.15 3.71 -1.75
C GLY A 43 9.65 2.27 -1.73
N TYR A 44 9.12 1.42 -0.85
CA TYR A 44 9.41 -0.01 -0.87
C TYR A 44 8.50 -0.74 -1.87
N PRO A 45 9.04 -1.42 -2.89
CA PRO A 45 8.23 -2.21 -3.83
C PRO A 45 7.67 -3.45 -3.12
N ILE A 46 6.35 -3.63 -3.18
CA ILE A 46 5.67 -4.79 -2.59
C ILE A 46 5.42 -5.84 -3.66
N VAL A 47 4.78 -5.46 -4.76
CA VAL A 47 4.48 -6.35 -5.90
C VAL A 47 4.75 -5.62 -7.20
N HIS A 48 5.32 -6.28 -8.20
CA HIS A 48 5.46 -5.73 -9.55
C HIS A 48 5.19 -6.77 -10.63
N ARG A 49 4.87 -6.28 -11.82
CA ARG A 49 4.67 -7.07 -13.05
C ARG A 49 5.24 -6.33 -14.25
N GLY A 50 5.87 -7.07 -15.16
CA GLY A 50 6.67 -6.52 -16.26
C GLY A 50 8.18 -6.60 -15.96
N ASP A 51 8.99 -6.25 -16.95
CA ASP A 51 10.43 -6.47 -16.88
C ASP A 51 11.18 -5.25 -16.36
N ILE A 52 11.86 -5.41 -15.22
CA ILE A 52 12.75 -4.43 -14.64
C ILE A 52 13.80 -5.12 -13.76
N LYS A 53 15.03 -4.61 -13.74
CA LYS A 53 16.08 -5.08 -12.82
C LYS A 53 15.75 -4.65 -11.39
N ALA A 54 16.02 -5.50 -10.40
CA ALA A 54 15.69 -5.22 -9.00
C ALA A 54 16.26 -3.88 -8.48
N GLN A 55 17.52 -3.55 -8.80
CA GLN A 55 18.11 -2.27 -8.42
C GLN A 55 17.38 -1.06 -9.03
N SER A 56 16.97 -1.17 -10.30
CA SER A 56 16.19 -0.14 -10.98
C SER A 56 14.78 -0.02 -10.42
N LEU A 57 14.17 -1.13 -9.99
CA LEU A 57 12.85 -1.12 -9.35
C LEU A 57 12.88 -0.35 -8.03
N SER A 58 13.84 -0.65 -7.15
CA SER A 58 13.97 0.04 -5.86
C SER A 58 14.23 1.54 -6.04
N ALA A 59 15.09 1.90 -7.00
CA ALA A 59 15.35 3.32 -7.31
C ALA A 59 14.08 4.01 -7.83
N LEU A 60 13.33 3.36 -8.73
CA LEU A 60 12.09 3.89 -9.29
C LEU A 60 11.05 4.15 -8.19
N THR A 61 10.81 3.21 -7.28
CA THR A 61 9.81 3.36 -6.23
C THR A 61 10.21 4.39 -5.18
N ALA A 62 11.50 4.46 -4.81
CA ALA A 62 12.01 5.49 -3.90
C ALA A 62 11.84 6.90 -4.48
N LEU A 63 12.20 7.10 -5.76
CA LEU A 63 12.03 8.37 -6.45
C LEU A 63 10.55 8.73 -6.63
N ALA A 64 9.70 7.76 -6.98
CA ALA A 64 8.26 7.98 -7.10
C ALA A 64 7.62 8.40 -5.79
N ALA A 65 8.00 7.76 -4.66
CA ALA A 65 7.54 8.15 -3.32
C ALA A 65 7.92 9.60 -2.99
N GLY A 66 9.18 9.97 -3.21
CA GLY A 66 9.65 11.34 -3.01
C GLY A 66 8.93 12.36 -3.90
N SER A 67 8.72 12.04 -5.18
CA SER A 67 7.95 12.88 -6.11
C SER A 67 6.50 13.03 -5.66
N PHE A 68 5.89 11.97 -5.12
CA PHE A 68 4.52 12.00 -4.64
C PHE A 68 4.38 12.85 -3.37
N ALA A 69 5.30 12.71 -2.42
CA ALA A 69 5.36 13.54 -1.22
C ALA A 69 5.53 15.03 -1.57
N ALA A 70 6.47 15.37 -2.45
CA ALA A 70 6.67 16.73 -2.91
C ALA A 70 5.43 17.31 -3.61
N SER A 71 4.72 16.49 -4.40
CA SER A 71 3.45 16.91 -5.02
C SER A 71 2.36 17.19 -3.99
N GLY A 72 2.36 16.49 -2.85
CA GLY A 72 1.46 16.75 -1.73
C GLY A 72 1.68 18.14 -1.14
N GLU A 73 2.93 18.55 -0.93
CA GLU A 73 3.25 19.91 -0.47
C GLU A 73 2.77 20.97 -1.47
N ILE A 74 2.92 20.71 -2.78
CA ILE A 74 2.38 21.59 -3.82
C ILE A 74 0.85 21.70 -3.71
N ALA A 75 0.13 20.58 -3.54
CA ALA A 75 -1.33 20.58 -3.40
C ALA A 75 -1.79 21.40 -2.18
N ARG A 76 -1.06 21.29 -1.06
CA ARG A 76 -1.33 22.07 0.16
C ARG A 76 -1.12 23.57 -0.07
N LEU A 77 -0.06 23.95 -0.77
CA LEU A 77 0.23 25.35 -1.08
C LEU A 77 -0.81 25.98 -2.02
N ILE A 78 -1.30 25.23 -3.00
CA ILE A 78 -2.22 25.77 -4.03
C ILE A 78 -3.64 25.91 -3.49
N ASN A 79 -4.17 24.89 -2.80
CA ASN A 79 -5.60 24.86 -2.45
C ASN A 79 -5.88 24.17 -1.11
N ASN A 80 -4.86 24.05 -0.23
CA ASN A 80 -4.95 23.32 1.04
C ASN A 80 -5.47 21.87 0.86
N GLU A 81 -5.23 21.29 -0.32
CA GLU A 81 -5.55 19.89 -0.60
C GLU A 81 -4.48 18.99 0.04
N SER A 82 -4.89 17.85 0.59
CA SER A 82 -3.94 16.95 1.26
C SER A 82 -2.95 16.30 0.28
N ARG A 83 -3.38 16.03 -0.96
CA ARG A 83 -2.56 15.49 -2.06
C ARG A 83 -3.32 15.46 -3.38
N PHE A 84 -2.58 15.44 -4.49
CA PHE A 84 -3.14 15.06 -5.79
C PHE A 84 -3.51 13.57 -5.81
N ARG A 85 -4.57 13.23 -6.55
CA ARG A 85 -5.00 11.81 -6.74
C ARG A 85 -3.99 10.98 -7.54
N PHE A 86 -3.33 11.62 -8.50
CA PHE A 86 -2.33 11.00 -9.34
C PHE A 86 -1.33 12.03 -9.85
N ILE A 87 -0.17 11.55 -10.27
CA ILE A 87 0.85 12.28 -11.02
C ILE A 87 1.00 11.59 -12.37
N TYR A 88 1.01 12.37 -13.43
CA TYR A 88 1.36 11.93 -14.77
C TYR A 88 2.64 12.62 -15.19
N GLN A 89 3.65 11.86 -15.60
CA GLN A 89 4.89 12.41 -16.13
C GLN A 89 5.06 11.94 -17.56
N GLU A 90 5.11 12.91 -18.48
CA GLU A 90 5.36 12.66 -19.89
C GLU A 90 6.87 12.57 -20.15
N GLY A 91 7.25 11.65 -21.02
CA GLY A 91 8.63 11.44 -21.43
C GLY A 91 8.71 11.12 -22.92
N GLY A 92 9.91 11.14 -23.49
CA GLY A 92 10.10 10.96 -24.92
C GLY A 92 9.72 9.55 -25.43
N VAL A 93 9.91 8.52 -24.60
CA VAL A 93 9.64 7.12 -24.95
C VAL A 93 8.54 6.53 -24.06
N TYR A 94 8.66 6.78 -22.75
CA TYR A 94 7.74 6.25 -21.75
C TYR A 94 7.04 7.37 -20.99
N HIS A 95 5.85 7.06 -20.50
CA HIS A 95 5.08 7.86 -19.58
C HIS A 95 4.91 7.11 -18.27
N THR A 96 4.82 7.85 -17.17
CA THR A 96 4.48 7.29 -15.86
C THR A 96 3.13 7.81 -15.41
N TYR A 97 2.33 6.91 -14.85
CA TYR A 97 1.11 7.24 -14.14
C TYR A 97 1.22 6.68 -12.72
N THR A 98 1.34 7.56 -11.74
CA THR A 98 1.47 7.20 -10.32
C THR A 98 0.25 7.67 -9.57
N CYS A 99 -0.39 6.81 -8.79
CA CYS A 99 -1.61 7.13 -8.06
C CYS A 99 -1.62 6.50 -6.66
N SER A 100 -2.30 7.13 -5.71
CA SER A 100 -2.41 6.59 -4.35
C SER A 100 -3.41 5.43 -4.29
N VAL A 101 -3.15 4.50 -3.36
CA VAL A 101 -4.02 3.39 -3.00
C VAL A 101 -4.27 3.48 -1.50
N GLY A 102 -5.33 4.19 -1.13
CA GLY A 102 -5.50 4.63 0.26
C GLY A 102 -4.39 5.59 0.68
N ASP A 103 -4.04 5.57 1.96
CA ASP A 103 -3.04 6.48 2.53
C ASP A 103 -1.62 5.89 2.57
N ASP A 104 -1.51 4.56 2.59
CA ASP A 104 -0.25 3.85 2.89
C ASP A 104 0.51 3.37 1.65
N TYR A 105 -0.14 3.34 0.48
CA TYR A 105 0.40 2.69 -0.72
C TYR A 105 0.16 3.51 -1.99
N PHE A 106 0.96 3.26 -3.03
CA PHE A 106 0.75 3.80 -4.37
C PHE A 106 0.95 2.72 -5.44
N LEU A 107 0.41 3.01 -6.62
CA LEU A 107 0.58 2.22 -7.83
C LEU A 107 1.27 3.07 -8.90
N ILE A 108 2.32 2.53 -9.52
CA ILE A 108 2.99 3.09 -10.69
C ILE A 108 2.63 2.25 -11.92
N VAL A 109 2.30 2.91 -13.02
CA VAL A 109 2.18 2.30 -14.35
C VAL A 109 3.13 3.00 -15.31
N LEU A 110 4.07 2.26 -15.90
CA LEU A 110 4.98 2.71 -16.94
C LEU A 110 4.50 2.17 -18.29
N PHE A 111 4.27 3.06 -19.25
CA PHE A 111 3.71 2.69 -20.55
C PHE A 111 4.34 3.50 -21.67
N GLU A 112 4.30 2.96 -22.89
CA GLU A 112 4.85 3.62 -24.07
C GLU A 112 3.96 4.76 -24.54
N LYS A 113 4.58 5.75 -25.21
CA LYS A 113 3.91 6.97 -25.69
C LYS A 113 2.69 6.71 -26.57
N GLN A 114 2.63 5.59 -27.30
CA GLN A 114 1.47 5.25 -28.13
C GLN A 114 0.24 4.79 -27.32
N VAL A 115 0.41 4.40 -26.05
CA VAL A 115 -0.72 3.98 -25.21
C VAL A 115 -1.44 5.20 -24.67
N ALA A 116 -2.74 5.31 -24.98
CA ALA A 116 -3.54 6.45 -24.59
C ALA A 116 -3.70 6.55 -23.06
N LEU A 117 -3.46 7.75 -22.50
CA LEU A 117 -3.62 8.02 -21.07
C LEU A 117 -5.02 7.69 -20.54
N GLY A 118 -6.06 7.89 -21.35
CA GLY A 118 -7.44 7.55 -20.97
C GLY A 118 -7.62 6.05 -20.66
N LEU A 119 -6.97 5.18 -21.43
CA LEU A 119 -6.98 3.74 -21.21
C LEU A 119 -6.26 3.38 -19.91
N ILE A 120 -5.07 3.97 -19.68
CA ILE A 120 -4.32 3.78 -18.43
C ILE A 120 -5.15 4.21 -17.23
N ARG A 121 -5.78 5.38 -17.29
CA ARG A 121 -6.63 5.89 -16.19
C ARG A 121 -7.79 4.95 -15.89
N LEU A 122 -8.50 4.47 -16.90
CA LEU A 122 -9.64 3.57 -16.74
C LEU A 122 -9.21 2.24 -16.10
N LEU A 123 -8.19 1.58 -16.65
CA LEU A 123 -7.76 0.26 -16.20
C LEU A 123 -7.11 0.33 -14.82
N THR A 124 -6.30 1.35 -14.57
CA THR A 124 -5.71 1.59 -13.25
C THR A 124 -6.80 1.85 -12.22
N HIS A 125 -7.83 2.63 -12.54
CA HIS A 125 -8.94 2.85 -11.61
C HIS A 125 -9.67 1.55 -11.24
N GLN A 126 -9.92 0.66 -12.21
CA GLN A 126 -10.50 -0.66 -11.94
C GLN A 126 -9.61 -1.52 -11.03
N ALA A 127 -8.30 -1.50 -11.26
CA ALA A 127 -7.33 -2.22 -10.41
C ALA A 127 -7.30 -1.65 -8.99
N LEU A 128 -7.30 -0.32 -8.85
CA LEU A 128 -7.32 0.38 -7.56
C LEU A 128 -8.52 -0.05 -6.71
N LEU A 129 -9.74 -0.07 -7.28
CA LEU A 129 -10.93 -0.47 -6.54
C LEU A 129 -10.81 -1.89 -5.96
N ARG A 130 -10.29 -2.83 -6.76
CA ARG A 130 -10.08 -4.21 -6.34
C ARG A 130 -9.01 -4.34 -5.27
N ILE A 131 -7.87 -3.68 -5.43
CA ILE A 131 -6.78 -3.69 -4.45
C ILE A 131 -7.24 -3.05 -3.15
N SER A 132 -7.89 -1.88 -3.20
CA SER A 132 -8.39 -1.18 -2.02
C SER A 132 -9.46 -1.97 -1.27
N SER A 133 -10.37 -2.66 -1.97
CA SER A 133 -11.33 -3.57 -1.32
C SER A 133 -10.60 -4.66 -0.56
N TYR A 134 -9.67 -5.31 -1.23
CA TYR A 134 -8.94 -6.43 -0.65
C TYR A 134 -8.08 -6.01 0.55
N ILE A 135 -7.40 -4.86 0.50
CA ILE A 135 -6.63 -4.33 1.63
C ILE A 135 -7.55 -4.05 2.84
N ARG A 136 -8.73 -3.47 2.62
CA ARG A 136 -9.70 -3.21 3.70
C ARG A 136 -10.16 -4.51 4.36
N GLU A 137 -10.46 -5.54 3.57
CA GLU A 137 -10.84 -6.85 4.09
C GLU A 137 -9.72 -7.46 4.97
N LEU A 138 -8.46 -7.35 4.54
CA LEU A 138 -7.30 -7.80 5.33
C LEU A 138 -7.14 -7.01 6.64
N GLN A 139 -7.34 -5.69 6.61
CA GLN A 139 -7.24 -4.84 7.80
C GLN A 139 -8.33 -5.19 8.82
N GLN A 140 -9.59 -5.31 8.38
CA GLN A 140 -10.72 -5.69 9.24
C GLN A 140 -10.51 -7.06 9.90
N THR A 141 -10.03 -8.05 9.13
CA THR A 141 -9.73 -9.39 9.66
C THR A 141 -8.62 -9.33 10.72
N SER A 142 -7.57 -8.52 10.50
CA SER A 142 -6.48 -8.36 11.46
C SER A 142 -6.92 -7.65 12.74
N GLU A 143 -7.77 -6.63 12.64
CA GLU A 143 -8.32 -5.92 13.80
C GLU A 143 -9.22 -6.81 14.64
N GLN A 144 -10.10 -7.59 14.01
CA GLN A 144 -10.93 -8.58 14.68
C GLN A 144 -10.09 -9.64 15.40
N ALA A 145 -9.06 -10.18 14.74
CA ALA A 145 -8.17 -11.17 15.35
C ALA A 145 -7.40 -10.59 16.56
N LYS A 146 -6.92 -9.34 16.48
CA LYS A 146 -6.27 -8.65 17.62
C LYS A 146 -7.23 -8.42 18.77
N SER A 147 -8.45 -7.97 18.48
CA SER A 147 -9.47 -7.75 19.51
C SER A 147 -9.84 -9.06 20.23
N PHE A 148 -9.94 -10.16 19.48
CA PHE A 148 -10.21 -11.47 20.04
C PHE A 148 -9.07 -11.95 20.95
N LEU A 149 -7.82 -11.85 20.47
CA LEU A 149 -6.64 -12.18 21.27
C LEU A 149 -6.55 -11.35 22.56
N ASP A 150 -6.75 -10.03 22.49
CA ASP A 150 -6.71 -9.16 23.68
C ASP A 150 -7.77 -9.56 24.71
N TYR A 151 -8.98 -9.92 24.26
CA TYR A 151 -10.04 -10.43 25.14
C TYR A 151 -9.64 -11.76 25.82
N GLU A 152 -9.10 -12.72 25.06
CA GLU A 152 -8.62 -13.99 25.63
C GLU A 152 -7.47 -13.79 26.62
N PHE A 153 -6.49 -12.94 26.29
CA PHE A 153 -5.37 -12.62 27.18
C PHE A 153 -5.85 -11.99 28.48
N ARG A 154 -6.80 -11.05 28.42
CA ARG A 154 -7.41 -10.46 29.62
C ARG A 154 -8.14 -11.51 30.46
N GLY A 155 -8.87 -12.42 29.82
CA GLY A 155 -9.55 -13.52 30.50
C GLY A 155 -8.60 -14.45 31.25
N VAL A 156 -7.44 -14.79 30.65
CA VAL A 156 -6.41 -15.62 31.30
C VAL A 156 -5.73 -14.87 32.44
N LEU A 157 -5.38 -13.60 32.24
CA LEU A 157 -4.75 -12.77 33.27
C LEU A 157 -5.66 -12.59 34.50
N SER A 158 -6.96 -12.34 34.29
CA SER A 158 -7.94 -12.23 35.39
C SER A 158 -8.03 -13.50 36.21
N ARG A 159 -8.05 -14.69 35.58
CA ARG A 159 -8.09 -15.97 36.33
C ARG A 159 -6.81 -16.21 37.13
N GLN A 160 -5.64 -15.96 36.55
CA GLN A 160 -4.37 -16.16 37.27
C GLN A 160 -4.20 -15.19 38.45
N LEU A 161 -4.71 -13.96 38.35
CA LEU A 161 -4.71 -12.98 39.43
C LEU A 161 -5.61 -13.44 40.58
N ASP A 162 -6.82 -13.91 40.27
CA ASP A 162 -7.76 -14.42 41.29
C ASP A 162 -7.20 -15.66 42.02
N ASP A 163 -6.57 -16.58 41.29
CA ASP A 163 -5.94 -17.78 41.87
C ASP A 163 -4.78 -17.42 42.81
N LYS A 164 -3.94 -16.44 42.45
CA LYS A 164 -2.82 -15.99 43.30
C LYS A 164 -3.27 -15.17 44.52
N LEU A 165 -4.38 -14.45 44.42
CA LEU A 165 -4.95 -13.72 45.55
C LEU A 165 -5.58 -14.67 46.56
N ARG A 166 -6.30 -15.71 46.10
CA ARG A 166 -6.85 -16.77 46.96
C ARG A 166 -5.79 -17.59 47.68
N ALA A 167 -4.64 -17.83 47.04
CA ALA A 167 -3.52 -18.57 47.64
C ALA A 167 -2.79 -17.81 48.77
N ARG A 168 -2.97 -16.49 48.91
CA ARG A 168 -2.33 -15.68 49.98
C ARG A 168 -3.26 -15.37 51.16
N SER A 169 -4.57 -15.54 51.01
CA SER A 169 -5.57 -15.29 52.06
C SER A 169 -5.90 -16.54 52.92
N GLY A 170 -5.24 -17.67 52.67
CA GLY A 170 -5.44 -18.94 53.39
C GLY A 170 -4.27 -19.35 54.32
N SER A 171 -3.35 -18.43 54.61
CA SER A 171 -2.18 -18.59 55.48
C SER A 171 -2.08 -17.42 56.43
#